data_AF-A0A542SK24-F1
#
_entry.id   AF-A0A542SK24-F1
#
_cell.length_a   1.000
_cell.length_b   1.000
_cell.length_c   1.000
_cell.angle_alpha   90.00
_cell.angle_beta   90.00
_cell.angle_gamma   90.00
#
_symmetry.space_group_name_H-M   'P 1'
#
loop_
_entity.id
_entity.type
_entity.pdbx_description
1 polymer ?
#
loop_
_entity_poly.entity_id
_entity_poly.type
_entity_poly.pdbx_seq_one_letter_code
_entity_poly.pdbx_strand_id
1 'polypeptide(L)' 'MVVKYMIPVYAYLVKCGWSLEPTGTEAEKVIPEPYRLPVAEHLATVQTT' A
#
# COMPACT_ATOMS: atom_id res chain seq x y z
N MET A 1 -3.31 11.70 9.91
CA MET A 1 -1.84 11.77 10.07
C MET A 1 -1.26 10.43 9.64
N VAL A 2 -0.28 10.41 8.74
CA VAL A 2 0.36 9.17 8.24
C VAL A 2 1.51 8.80 9.17
N VAL A 3 1.50 7.58 9.67
CA VAL A 3 2.56 7.05 10.53
C VAL A 3 3.65 6.44 9.64
N LYS A 4 4.82 7.08 9.56
CA LYS A 4 5.86 6.73 8.57
C LYS A 4 6.31 5.27 8.62
N TYR A 5 6.40 4.66 9.80
CA TYR A 5 6.81 3.25 9.92
C TYR A 5 5.78 2.27 9.34
N MET A 6 4.52 2.68 9.17
CA MET A 6 3.48 1.85 8.57
C MET A 6 3.60 1.76 7.05
N ILE A 7 4.30 2.69 6.40
CA ILE A 7 4.51 2.69 4.94
C ILE A 7 5.17 1.38 4.46
N PRO A 8 6.33 0.94 4.99
CA PRO A 8 6.93 -0.33 4.57
C PRO A 8 6.08 -1.55 4.97
N VAL A 9 5.31 -1.48 6.07
CA VAL A 9 4.40 -2.55 6.48
C VAL A 9 3.28 -2.73 5.45
N TYR A 10 2.63 -1.63 5.06
CA TYR A 10 1.59 -1.66 4.03
C TYR A 10 2.16 -2.02 2.64
N ALA A 11 3.37 -1.57 2.31
CA ALA A 11 4.05 -2.00 1.09
C ALA A 11 4.29 -3.51 1.05
N TYR A 12 4.67 -4.12 2.19
CA TYR A 12 4.77 -5.56 2.31
C TYR A 12 3.41 -6.25 2.12
N LEU A 13 2.33 -5.71 2.71
CA LEU A 13 0.98 -6.25 2.54
C LEU A 13 0.52 -6.21 1.08
N VAL A 14 0.85 -5.15 0.32
CA VAL A 14 0.60 -5.09 -1.13
C VAL A 14 1.31 -6.23 -1.86
N LYS A 15 2.58 -6.52 -1.53
CA LYS A 15 3.29 -7.69 -2.08
C LYS A 15 2.64 -9.03 -1.70
N CYS A 16 1.92 -9.09 -0.58
CA CYS A 16 1.13 -10.26 -0.15
C CYS A 16 -0.28 -10.31 -0.75
N GLY A 17 -0.62 -9.46 -1.73
CA GLY A 17 -1.89 -9.48 -2.44
C GLY A 17 -2.95 -8.53 -1.89
N TRP A 18 -2.56 -7.51 -1.11
CA TRP A 18 -3.46 -6.39 -0.80
C TRP A 18 -3.48 -5.40 -1.97
N SER A 19 -4.62 -4.75 -2.16
CA SER A 19 -4.81 -3.75 -3.21
C SER A 19 -4.60 -2.33 -2.69
N LEU A 20 -3.96 -1.48 -3.49
CA LEU A 20 -3.84 -0.04 -3.19
C LEU A 20 -5.18 0.68 -3.36
N GLU A 21 -5.97 0.24 -4.32
CA GLU A 21 -7.27 0.81 -4.64
C GLU A 21 -8.35 -0.28 -4.54
N PRO A 22 -9.57 0.08 -4.11
CA PRO A 22 -10.70 -0.84 -4.15
C PRO A 22 -11.07 -1.13 -5.62
N THR A 23 -11.04 -2.40 -6.03
CA THR A 23 -11.41 -2.87 -7.37
C THR A 23 -12.89 -3.25 -7.48
N GLY A 24 -13.67 -3.06 -6.40
CA GLY A 24 -15.12 -3.26 -6.38
C GLY A 24 -15.59 -4.64 -5.91
N THR A 25 -14.68 -5.50 -5.43
CA THR A 25 -15.04 -6.75 -4.76
C THR A 25 -15.14 -6.55 -3.25
N GLU A 26 -16.27 -6.95 -2.64
CA GLU A 26 -16.54 -6.75 -1.20
C GLU A 26 -15.55 -7.44 -0.24
N ALA A 27 -14.75 -8.40 -0.74
CA ALA A 27 -13.78 -9.15 0.05
C ALA A 27 -12.32 -8.65 -0.09
N GLU A 28 -12.11 -7.53 -0.75
CA GLU A 28 -10.76 -7.08 -1.07
C GLU A 28 -10.07 -6.43 0.13
N LYS A 29 -8.84 -6.87 0.43
CA LYS A 29 -8.02 -6.26 1.47
C LYS A 29 -7.32 -5.04 0.88
N VAL A 30 -7.86 -3.86 1.19
CA VAL A 30 -7.42 -2.59 0.61
C VAL A 30 -6.60 -1.78 1.63
N ILE A 31 -5.53 -1.14 1.16
CA ILE A 31 -4.73 -0.22 1.97
C ILE A 31 -5.58 1.00 2.38
N PRO A 32 -5.51 1.44 3.65
CA PRO A 32 -6.25 2.61 4.09
C PRO A 32 -5.85 3.85 3.27
N GLU A 33 -6.83 4.69 2.94
CA GLU A 33 -6.68 5.84 2.04
C GLU A 33 -5.45 6.73 2.34
N PRO A 34 -5.15 7.10 3.60
CA PRO A 34 -4.00 7.97 3.89
C PRO A 34 -2.65 7.36 3.52
N TYR A 35 -2.58 6.04 3.34
CA TYR A 35 -1.35 5.31 3.06
C TYR A 35 -1.20 4.93 1.59
N ARG A 36 -2.23 5.05 0.76
CA ARG A 36 -2.20 4.60 -0.65
C ARG A 36 -1.08 5.27 -1.45
N LEU A 37 -1.06 6.62 -1.45
CA LEU A 37 -0.04 7.39 -2.16
C LEU A 37 1.37 7.18 -1.59
N PRO A 38 1.61 7.31 -0.26
CA PRO A 38 2.94 7.05 0.31
C PRO A 38 3.46 5.63 0.07
N VAL A 39 2.58 4.62 0.05
CA VAL A 39 2.96 3.23 -0.23
C VAL A 39 3.29 3.04 -1.71
N ALA A 40 2.53 3.65 -2.62
CA ALA A 40 2.81 3.62 -4.06
C ALA A 40 4.18 4.24 -4.37
N GLU A 41 4.48 5.41 -3.81
CA GLU A 41 5.79 6.08 -3.94
C GLU A 41 6.93 5.21 -3.39
N HIS A 42 6.72 4.61 -2.22
CA HIS A 42 7.71 3.70 -1.62
C HIS A 42 7.99 2.48 -2.50
N LEU A 43 6.95 1.84 -3.05
CA LEU A 43 7.08 0.69 -3.93
C LEU A 43 7.83 1.03 -5.24
N ALA A 44 7.56 2.20 -5.82
CA ALA A 44 8.24 2.68 -7.02
C ALA A 44 9.75 2.94 -6.79
N THR A 45 10.10 3.41 -5.58
CA THR A 45 11.50 3.68 -5.21
C THR A 45 12.29 2.38 -5.00
N VAL A 46 11.67 1.35 -4.43
CA VAL A 46 12.35 0.07 -4.13
C VAL A 46 12.60 -0.78 -5.39
N GLN A 47 11.83 -0.61 -6.47
CA GLN A 47 12.00 -1.38 -7.72
C GLN A 47 13.16 -0.90 -8.61
N THR A 48 13.74 0.27 -8.34
CA THR A 48 14.79 0.88 -9.17
C THR A 48 16.22 0.69 -8.63
N THR A 49 16.37 -0.08 -7.55
CA THR A 49 17.66 -0.50 -6.94
C THR A 49 17.81 -2.00 -7.01
#